data_AF-I0ELU5-F1
#
_entry.id   AF-I0ELU5-F1
#
_cell.length_a   1.000
_cell.length_b   1.000
_cell.length_c   1.000
_cell.angle_alpha   90.00
_cell.angle_beta   90.00
_cell.angle_gamma   90.00
#
_symmetry.space_group_name_H-M   'P 1'
#
loop_
_entity.id
_entity.type
_entity.pdbx_description
1 polymer ?
#
loop_
_entity_poly.entity_id
_entity_poly.type
_entity_poly.pdbx_seq_one_letter_code
_entity_poly.pdbx_strand_id
1 'polypeptide(L)'
;MKSVFNLKANSRGILSFLMLFGILTECKAHIKDGVFIEGGFESGLLESREEKELKTPQIEPLLFEKLMQNSKKVYYSNNEINDKTSQIFTNESLNTASSGFSTLSGLKVSLDSQNNTLDIKNFMPYALHNLDLVLTKDNGQKVIIGGLESLGAQSQVKLNAENLEILKGIKDPKLSLEASSFSDSNTARVLKALSKINTDIIGRFDVSHVYQHFNPKQMSVEQAKDFTNIMYDLAYVLSSDEWANLVLNYPGNFTNNGKTISKDFLIKQYREATTLFLYVLAPNYEDAGLTANCEIVSSKMPNCNSMGLKDRVFDPKIDPFLKGLNINDQKSRTYFQTLVHEFGHVKGYSHNGNLTCADGSVKGTWCYGSPEHQYGTHDGKRYYKGMVGVTQQAWANLGNADKLPINYKTIGENFTPNESINKAFANSLIQTAQNIGSSLSSSSNVEGKNYHSSMVGVNFKLGYQQYFNDFLGLSYYGIVKYNYSKINSEISKVQQLGLGLGVDLLVDLFNSYAHNDPLNSFGVFVGLRGLYNGYKLLNQTKNTGNLDLASGLNYRYKHSKYSLGVSIPLIQHNIKVSFSNENYQNTIILKEGVSHFNVFFNYGWVF
;
A
#
# COMPACT_ATOMS: atom_id res chain seq x y z
N MET A 1 44.94 -2.10 4.48
CA MET A 1 45.54 -2.24 5.83
C MET A 1 46.96 -1.66 5.92
N LYS A 2 47.22 -0.52 5.28
CA LYS A 2 48.46 0.29 5.39
C LYS A 2 48.09 1.75 5.11
N SER A 3 47.69 2.54 6.12
CA SER A 3 47.75 4.03 6.13
C SER A 3 47.17 4.70 7.39
N VAL A 4 47.14 4.07 8.58
CA VAL A 4 46.50 4.68 9.77
C VAL A 4 47.46 5.00 10.93
N PHE A 5 48.72 4.58 10.87
CA PHE A 5 49.69 4.93 11.91
C PHE A 5 50.64 6.03 11.43
N ASN A 6 50.26 7.28 11.68
CA ASN A 6 51.22 8.38 11.71
C ASN A 6 50.86 9.36 12.84
N LEU A 7 50.98 8.88 14.08
CA LEU A 7 51.09 9.71 15.26
C LEU A 7 52.55 9.64 15.71
N LYS A 8 53.32 10.70 15.45
CA LYS A 8 54.62 10.92 16.09
C LYS A 8 54.37 11.05 17.59
N ALA A 9 54.48 9.94 18.31
CA ALA A 9 54.46 9.91 19.76
C ALA A 9 55.72 10.63 20.27
N ASN A 10 55.55 11.83 20.81
CA ASN A 10 56.61 12.55 21.50
C ASN A 10 56.84 11.84 22.84
N SER A 11 57.88 11.02 22.92
CA SER A 11 58.23 10.14 24.06
C SER A 11 58.51 10.87 25.38
N ARG A 12 58.43 12.21 25.40
CA ARG A 12 58.62 13.04 26.58
C ARG A 12 57.35 13.27 27.41
N GLY A 13 56.15 13.01 26.87
CA GLY A 13 54.89 13.18 27.62
C GLY A 13 54.56 12.01 28.56
N ILE A 14 55.02 10.80 28.23
CA ILE A 14 54.72 9.57 28.99
C ILE A 14 55.56 9.51 30.29
N LEU A 15 56.78 10.05 30.29
CA LEU A 15 57.61 10.12 31.49
C LEU A 15 57.14 11.20 32.49
N SER A 16 56.55 12.30 32.01
CA SER A 16 55.96 13.32 32.87
C SER A 16 54.64 12.89 33.52
N PHE A 17 54.00 11.82 33.02
CA PHE A 17 52.74 11.29 33.56
C PHE A 17 52.94 10.54 34.90
N LEU A 18 54.15 10.05 35.18
CA LEU A 18 54.52 9.38 36.43
C LEU A 18 54.96 10.35 37.55
N MET A 19 55.34 11.59 37.21
CA MET A 19 55.89 12.56 38.18
C MET A 19 54.82 13.40 38.90
N LEU A 20 53.57 13.43 38.42
CA LEU A 20 52.51 14.23 39.05
C LEU A 20 51.81 13.54 40.24
N PHE A 21 52.13 12.27 40.52
CA PHE A 21 51.52 11.47 41.59
C PHE A 21 52.14 11.72 42.99
N GLY A 22 53.17 12.58 43.10
CA GLY A 22 54.00 12.69 44.31
C GLY A 22 53.57 13.71 45.37
N ILE A 23 52.45 14.44 45.23
CA ILE A 23 52.19 15.63 46.09
C ILE A 23 51.21 15.37 47.26
N LEU A 24 50.74 14.15 47.51
CA LEU A 24 49.85 13.86 48.65
C LEU A 24 50.15 12.53 49.34
N THR A 25 51.22 12.40 50.13
CA THR A 25 51.34 11.28 51.09
C THR A 25 52.16 11.64 52.34
N GLU A 26 51.48 12.19 53.36
CA GLU A 26 51.88 12.08 54.77
C GLU A 26 50.84 11.30 55.61
N CYS A 27 49.99 10.48 54.96
CA CYS A 27 49.04 9.58 55.63
C CYS A 27 49.48 8.12 55.47
N LYS A 28 49.31 7.30 56.53
CA LYS A 28 49.44 5.84 56.44
C LYS A 28 48.57 5.32 55.28
N ALA A 29 49.19 4.61 54.33
CA ALA A 29 48.47 3.95 53.24
C ALA A 29 47.48 2.93 53.82
N HIS A 30 46.26 2.93 53.30
CA HIS A 30 45.25 1.95 53.66
C HIS A 30 45.51 0.65 52.92
N ILE A 31 45.21 -0.50 53.52
CA ILE A 31 45.41 -1.84 52.92
C ILE A 31 44.62 -2.08 51.62
N LYS A 32 43.71 -1.16 51.26
CA LYS A 32 42.90 -1.22 50.03
C LYS A 32 43.43 -0.30 48.93
N ASP A 33 44.44 0.51 49.25
CA ASP A 33 45.10 1.38 48.30
C ASP A 33 45.82 0.56 47.24
N GLY A 34 45.91 1.10 46.04
CA GLY A 34 46.62 0.41 44.97
C GLY A 34 46.41 1.01 43.60
N VAL A 35 47.33 0.67 42.70
CA VAL A 35 47.18 0.94 41.27
C VAL A 35 46.16 -0.05 40.73
N PHE A 36 45.25 0.40 39.86
CA PHE A 36 44.29 -0.49 39.22
C PHE A 36 44.27 -0.34 37.71
N ILE A 37 43.98 -1.46 37.05
CA ILE A 37 43.63 -1.52 35.63
C ILE A 37 42.22 -2.08 35.50
N GLU A 38 41.39 -1.50 34.65
CA GLU A 38 40.04 -1.98 34.34
C GLU A 38 39.83 -1.96 32.83
N GLY A 39 39.17 -3.00 32.30
CA GLY A 39 38.75 -3.07 30.91
C GLY A 39 37.33 -3.63 30.83
N GLY A 40 36.54 -3.15 29.89
CA GLY A 40 35.13 -3.52 29.83
C GLY A 40 34.43 -3.14 28.54
N PHE A 41 33.14 -3.50 28.50
CA PHE A 41 32.24 -3.16 27.40
C PHE A 41 31.26 -2.08 27.87
N GLU A 42 30.84 -1.25 26.93
CA GLU A 42 29.78 -0.28 27.14
C GLU A 42 28.73 -0.34 26.04
N SER A 43 27.48 -0.03 26.41
CA SER A 43 26.35 0.06 25.50
C SER A 43 25.54 1.30 25.82
N GLY A 44 25.05 1.98 24.79
CA GLY A 44 24.25 3.20 24.94
C GLY A 44 23.33 3.44 23.77
N LEU A 45 22.65 4.58 23.79
CA LEU A 45 21.77 5.03 22.72
C LEU A 45 22.36 6.27 22.04
N LEU A 46 22.49 6.23 20.72
CA LEU A 46 22.87 7.36 19.90
C LEU A 46 21.61 7.90 19.21
N GLU A 47 21.22 9.13 19.55
CA GLU A 47 20.19 9.85 18.82
C GLU A 47 20.80 10.68 17.70
N SER A 48 20.20 10.58 16.52
CA SER A 48 20.60 11.38 15.36
C SER A 48 19.39 11.95 14.65
N ARG A 49 19.53 13.15 14.10
CA ARG A 49 18.54 13.79 13.24
C ARG A 49 19.15 14.00 11.87
N GLU A 50 18.49 13.50 10.84
CA GLU A 50 18.80 13.80 9.46
C GLU A 50 17.90 14.93 8.99
N GLU A 51 18.49 15.98 8.46
CA GLU A 51 17.85 17.15 7.89
C GLU A 51 18.16 17.20 6.39
N LYS A 52 17.15 17.19 5.53
CA LYS A 52 17.30 17.31 4.06
C LYS A 52 16.79 18.66 3.59
N GLU A 53 17.65 19.42 2.93
CA GLU A 53 17.37 20.74 2.36
C GLU A 53 17.60 20.73 0.84
N LEU A 54 16.70 21.26 0.03
CA LEU A 54 16.85 21.30 -1.43
C LEU A 54 17.80 22.42 -1.89
N LYS A 55 18.65 22.12 -2.88
CA LYS A 55 19.62 23.08 -3.43
C LYS A 55 18.99 24.19 -4.29
N THR A 56 17.74 24.06 -4.74
CA THR A 56 17.05 25.08 -5.56
C THR A 56 15.54 24.97 -5.41
N PRO A 57 14.79 26.09 -5.27
CA PRO A 57 13.33 26.05 -5.19
C PRO A 57 12.73 25.80 -6.59
N GLN A 58 12.38 24.55 -6.90
CA GLN A 58 11.35 24.25 -7.90
C GLN A 58 10.00 24.13 -7.18
N ILE A 59 9.13 25.11 -7.38
CA ILE A 59 7.95 25.36 -6.53
C ILE A 59 6.77 24.42 -6.81
N GLU A 60 6.70 23.74 -7.97
CA GLU A 60 5.52 22.91 -8.29
C GLU A 60 5.50 21.48 -7.70
N PRO A 61 6.56 20.67 -7.79
CA PRO A 61 6.49 19.27 -7.30
C PRO A 61 6.41 19.18 -5.78
N LEU A 62 7.09 20.10 -5.07
CA LEU A 62 7.21 20.08 -3.62
C LEU A 62 5.92 20.53 -2.93
N LEU A 63 5.19 21.49 -3.52
CA LEU A 63 3.89 21.91 -3.01
C LEU A 63 2.89 20.75 -3.11
N PHE A 64 2.91 20.03 -4.23
CA PHE A 64 2.08 18.85 -4.41
C PHE A 64 2.42 17.74 -3.41
N GLU A 65 3.69 17.35 -3.24
CA GLU A 65 4.07 16.34 -2.24
C GLU A 65 3.74 16.75 -0.80
N LYS A 66 3.88 18.03 -0.48
CA LYS A 66 3.55 18.58 0.85
C LYS A 66 2.04 18.66 1.09
N LEU A 67 1.23 18.93 0.06
CA LEU A 67 -0.23 18.78 0.10
C LEU A 67 -0.63 17.31 0.27
N MET A 68 0.15 16.36 -0.26
CA MET A 68 -0.16 14.92 -0.17
C MET A 68 0.12 14.33 1.22
N GLN A 69 1.11 14.86 1.96
CA GLN A 69 1.39 14.43 3.34
C GLN A 69 0.47 15.10 4.37
N ASN A 70 -0.09 16.28 4.05
CA ASN A 70 -0.85 17.10 4.98
C ASN A 70 -2.33 17.31 4.58
N SER A 71 -2.81 16.69 3.49
CA SER A 71 -4.20 16.84 3.09
C SER A 71 -5.11 16.16 4.08
N LYS A 72 -6.06 16.94 4.59
CA LYS A 72 -7.19 16.42 5.36
C LYS A 72 -7.97 15.46 4.44
N LYS A 73 -7.94 14.16 4.74
CA LYS A 73 -8.77 13.19 4.03
C LYS A 73 -10.24 13.53 4.28
N VAL A 74 -11.02 13.65 3.22
CA VAL A 74 -12.45 13.97 3.32
C VAL A 74 -13.23 12.68 3.53
N TYR A 75 -14.16 12.69 4.49
CA TYR A 75 -15.12 11.62 4.67
C TYR A 75 -16.50 12.10 4.22
N TYR A 76 -17.03 11.47 3.19
CA TYR A 76 -18.39 11.72 2.72
C TYR A 76 -19.32 10.71 3.41
N SER A 77 -20.21 11.22 4.26
CA SER A 77 -21.15 10.42 5.05
C SER A 77 -22.52 10.32 4.39
N ASN A 78 -23.31 9.33 4.81
CA ASN A 78 -24.67 9.12 4.29
C ASN A 78 -25.63 10.29 4.57
N ASN A 79 -25.32 11.15 5.56
CA ASN A 79 -26.08 12.36 5.87
C ASN A 79 -26.08 13.38 4.71
N GLU A 80 -25.18 13.25 3.74
CA GLU A 80 -25.35 13.95 2.47
C GLU A 80 -25.76 13.03 1.38
N ILE A 81 -25.06 11.90 1.36
CA ILE A 81 -24.81 11.27 0.08
C ILE A 81 -26.16 10.89 -0.49
N ASN A 82 -27.08 10.50 0.40
CA ASN A 82 -28.46 10.17 0.08
C ASN A 82 -29.21 11.34 -0.59
N ASP A 83 -29.07 12.58 -0.11
CA ASP A 83 -29.75 13.75 -0.67
C ASP A 83 -29.21 14.16 -2.06
N LYS A 84 -27.96 13.80 -2.37
CA LYS A 84 -27.29 14.13 -3.65
C LYS A 84 -27.28 12.96 -4.65
N THR A 85 -27.85 11.82 -4.27
CA THR A 85 -27.89 10.62 -5.12
C THR A 85 -29.05 10.68 -6.11
N SER A 86 -28.79 10.34 -7.37
CA SER A 86 -29.79 10.21 -8.42
C SER A 86 -29.59 8.91 -9.21
N GLN A 87 -30.61 8.46 -9.92
CA GLN A 87 -30.50 7.25 -10.76
C GLN A 87 -29.64 7.55 -12.00
N ILE A 88 -28.79 6.59 -12.40
CA ILE A 88 -28.03 6.70 -13.67
C ILE A 88 -28.98 6.58 -14.86
N PHE A 89 -29.91 5.63 -14.77
CA PHE A 89 -30.88 5.34 -15.82
C PHE A 89 -32.22 5.99 -15.49
N THR A 90 -32.61 6.96 -16.31
CA THR A 90 -33.92 7.59 -16.36
C THR A 90 -34.48 7.52 -17.79
N ASN A 91 -35.80 7.65 -17.96
CA ASN A 91 -36.42 7.68 -19.28
C ASN A 91 -35.78 8.74 -20.20
N GLU A 92 -35.41 9.90 -19.67
CA GLU A 92 -34.70 10.93 -20.43
C GLU A 92 -33.30 10.48 -20.83
N SER A 93 -32.53 9.95 -19.87
CA SER A 93 -31.15 9.51 -20.13
C SER A 93 -31.11 8.50 -21.28
N LEU A 94 -32.01 7.51 -21.32
CA LEU A 94 -31.99 6.44 -22.33
C LEU A 94 -32.17 6.94 -23.78
N ASN A 95 -32.63 8.18 -23.97
CA ASN A 95 -32.86 8.79 -25.28
C ASN A 95 -31.78 9.80 -25.69
N THR A 96 -30.65 9.82 -25.00
CA THR A 96 -29.54 10.73 -25.32
C THR A 96 -28.35 9.96 -25.87
N ALA A 97 -27.67 10.53 -26.88
CA ALA A 97 -26.46 9.93 -27.47
C ALA A 97 -25.29 9.75 -26.49
N SER A 98 -25.33 10.46 -25.34
CA SER A 98 -24.38 10.36 -24.24
C SER A 98 -24.72 9.27 -23.22
N SER A 99 -25.88 8.61 -23.36
CA SER A 99 -26.32 7.54 -22.46
C SER A 99 -25.71 6.21 -22.79
N GLY A 100 -25.30 5.50 -21.75
CA GLY A 100 -24.63 4.22 -21.90
C GLY A 100 -23.68 3.92 -20.77
N PHE A 101 -22.88 2.89 -20.99
CA PHE A 101 -21.85 2.44 -20.06
C PHE A 101 -20.63 1.94 -20.86
N SER A 102 -19.53 1.73 -20.16
CA SER A 102 -18.36 1.01 -20.66
C SER A 102 -18.01 -0.02 -19.59
N THR A 103 -17.75 -1.25 -19.98
CA THR A 103 -17.44 -2.32 -19.02
C THR A 103 -16.11 -2.13 -18.30
N LEU A 104 -15.22 -1.27 -18.83
CA LEU A 104 -14.01 -0.81 -18.14
C LEU A 104 -14.29 0.26 -17.06
N SER A 105 -15.49 0.84 -17.04
CA SER A 105 -15.88 1.94 -16.15
C SER A 105 -17.07 1.57 -15.26
N GLY A 106 -17.03 0.39 -14.63
CA GLY A 106 -18.04 -0.10 -13.68
C GLY A 106 -18.34 0.88 -12.55
N LEU A 107 -17.27 1.47 -12.02
CA LEU A 107 -17.34 2.69 -11.24
C LEU A 107 -16.61 3.79 -11.99
N LYS A 108 -17.26 4.94 -12.16
CA LYS A 108 -16.64 6.12 -12.78
C LYS A 108 -16.54 7.23 -11.76
N VAL A 109 -15.36 7.82 -11.65
CA VAL A 109 -15.12 9.04 -10.87
C VAL A 109 -14.54 10.08 -11.80
N SER A 110 -15.16 11.26 -11.86
CA SER A 110 -14.66 12.39 -12.63
C SER A 110 -14.79 13.67 -11.83
N LEU A 111 -13.80 14.56 -11.98
CA LEU A 111 -13.83 15.90 -11.40
C LEU A 111 -14.34 16.88 -12.45
N ASP A 112 -15.46 17.53 -12.16
CA ASP A 112 -15.86 18.75 -12.85
C ASP A 112 -15.12 19.93 -12.22
N SER A 113 -14.00 20.32 -12.84
CA SER A 113 -13.15 21.42 -12.38
C SER A 113 -13.82 22.80 -12.48
N GLN A 114 -14.89 22.96 -13.26
CA GLN A 114 -15.61 24.25 -13.34
C GLN A 114 -16.48 24.45 -12.10
N ASN A 115 -17.16 23.39 -11.67
CA ASN A 115 -18.08 23.43 -10.54
C ASN A 115 -17.47 22.90 -9.23
N ASN A 116 -16.21 22.45 -9.25
CA ASN A 116 -15.55 21.76 -8.13
C ASN A 116 -16.39 20.59 -7.58
N THR A 117 -16.96 19.77 -8.46
CA THR A 117 -17.77 18.61 -8.06
C THR A 117 -17.18 17.30 -8.54
N LEU A 118 -17.21 16.29 -7.68
CA LEU A 118 -16.95 14.90 -8.06
C LEU A 118 -18.25 14.27 -8.58
N ASP A 119 -18.29 13.91 -9.85
CA ASP A 119 -19.34 13.07 -10.43
C ASP A 119 -18.92 11.60 -10.32
N ILE A 120 -19.63 10.86 -9.49
CA ILE A 120 -19.35 9.45 -9.17
C ILE A 120 -20.53 8.61 -9.61
N LYS A 121 -20.28 7.59 -10.45
CA LYS A 121 -21.31 6.70 -10.99
C LYS A 121 -21.01 5.26 -10.63
N ASN A 122 -22.01 4.55 -10.12
CA ASN A 122 -21.98 3.12 -9.89
C ASN A 122 -22.95 2.40 -10.82
N PHE A 123 -22.44 1.65 -11.79
CA PHE A 123 -23.28 0.86 -12.71
C PHE A 123 -23.67 -0.51 -12.14
N MET A 124 -23.14 -0.90 -10.98
CA MET A 124 -23.38 -2.21 -10.37
C MET A 124 -24.75 -2.25 -9.68
N PRO A 125 -25.42 -3.40 -9.67
CA PRO A 125 -26.72 -3.58 -9.01
C PRO A 125 -26.61 -3.71 -7.48
N TYR A 126 -25.48 -3.28 -6.90
CA TYR A 126 -25.19 -3.34 -5.47
C TYR A 126 -24.91 -1.96 -4.92
N ALA A 127 -25.44 -1.68 -3.72
CA ALA A 127 -24.90 -0.62 -2.90
C ALA A 127 -23.49 -1.05 -2.44
N LEU A 128 -22.53 -0.14 -2.55
CA LEU A 128 -21.14 -0.37 -2.19
C LEU A 128 -20.80 0.47 -0.96
N HIS A 129 -20.02 -0.07 -0.03
CA HIS A 129 -19.81 0.54 1.28
C HIS A 129 -18.33 0.71 1.65
N ASN A 130 -18.04 1.78 2.38
CA ASN A 130 -16.72 2.14 2.90
C ASN A 130 -15.63 2.12 1.81
N LEU A 131 -15.79 2.98 0.81
CA LEU A 131 -14.93 3.05 -0.37
C LEU A 131 -13.81 4.07 -0.17
N ASP A 132 -12.59 3.71 -0.52
CA ASP A 132 -11.47 4.66 -0.58
C ASP A 132 -11.52 5.43 -1.91
N LEU A 133 -11.50 6.77 -1.83
CA LEU A 133 -11.28 7.64 -2.98
C LEU A 133 -9.78 7.80 -3.21
N VAL A 134 -9.29 7.31 -4.35
CA VAL A 134 -7.87 7.19 -4.65
C VAL A 134 -7.48 8.08 -5.82
N LEU A 135 -6.41 8.85 -5.64
CA LEU A 135 -5.70 9.56 -6.70
C LEU A 135 -4.49 8.74 -7.14
N THR A 136 -4.42 8.42 -8.43
CA THR A 136 -3.25 7.79 -9.04
C THR A 136 -2.35 8.84 -9.66
N LYS A 137 -1.12 8.96 -9.15
CA LYS A 137 -0.10 9.86 -9.69
C LYS A 137 0.44 9.37 -11.03
N ASP A 138 1.13 10.24 -11.76
CA ASP A 138 1.72 9.89 -13.06
C ASP A 138 2.84 8.85 -12.97
N ASN A 139 3.49 8.73 -11.81
CA ASN A 139 4.45 7.65 -11.52
C ASN A 139 3.77 6.32 -11.11
N GLY A 140 2.43 6.25 -11.14
CA GLY A 140 1.64 5.08 -10.76
C GLY A 140 1.38 4.94 -9.25
N GLN A 141 1.91 5.83 -8.41
CA GLN A 141 1.64 5.80 -6.97
C GLN A 141 0.18 6.13 -6.68
N LYS A 142 -0.50 5.25 -5.93
CA LYS A 142 -1.87 5.46 -5.45
C LYS A 142 -1.89 6.12 -4.09
N VAL A 143 -2.75 7.12 -3.90
CA VAL A 143 -2.92 7.80 -2.61
C VAL A 143 -4.40 7.99 -2.30
N ILE A 144 -4.79 7.60 -1.09
CA ILE A 144 -6.14 7.77 -0.57
C ILE A 144 -6.33 9.23 -0.17
N ILE A 145 -7.23 9.93 -0.87
CA ILE A 145 -7.52 11.36 -0.67
C ILE A 145 -8.84 11.61 0.08
N GLY A 146 -9.66 10.58 0.23
CA GLY A 146 -10.89 10.61 1.00
C GLY A 146 -11.56 9.24 1.03
N GLY A 147 -12.77 9.19 1.57
CA GLY A 147 -13.58 7.97 1.56
C GLY A 147 -15.07 8.26 1.56
N LEU A 148 -15.82 7.32 1.01
CA LEU A 148 -17.27 7.37 0.88
C LEU A 148 -17.89 6.26 1.73
N GLU A 149 -18.81 6.63 2.62
CA GLU A 149 -19.53 5.68 3.47
C GLU A 149 -20.35 4.70 2.65
N SER A 150 -21.09 5.19 1.65
CA SER A 150 -21.81 4.35 0.71
C SER A 150 -21.95 4.97 -0.67
N LEU A 151 -22.25 4.13 -1.64
CA LEU A 151 -22.61 4.49 -2.99
C LEU A 151 -23.74 3.57 -3.46
N GLY A 152 -24.90 4.15 -3.75
CA GLY A 152 -26.10 3.40 -4.12
C GLY A 152 -25.93 2.53 -5.37
N ALA A 153 -26.75 1.49 -5.50
CA ALA A 153 -26.80 0.64 -6.69
C ALA A 153 -27.30 1.43 -7.90
N GLN A 154 -26.66 1.27 -9.07
CA GLN A 154 -27.08 1.86 -10.34
C GLN A 154 -27.40 3.37 -10.24
N SER A 155 -26.61 4.07 -9.43
CA SER A 155 -26.81 5.46 -9.05
C SER A 155 -25.59 6.31 -9.33
N GLN A 156 -25.83 7.62 -9.43
CA GLN A 156 -24.78 8.62 -9.51
C GLN A 156 -24.94 9.61 -8.35
N VAL A 157 -23.82 10.12 -7.86
CA VAL A 157 -23.79 11.14 -6.82
C VAL A 157 -22.83 12.24 -7.25
N LYS A 158 -23.22 13.49 -7.01
CA LYS A 158 -22.37 14.66 -7.18
C LYS A 158 -21.94 15.18 -5.82
N LEU A 159 -20.65 15.07 -5.50
CA LEU A 159 -20.09 15.47 -4.20
C LEU A 159 -19.24 16.73 -4.34
N ASN A 160 -19.20 17.55 -3.29
CA ASN A 160 -18.36 18.75 -3.29
C ASN A 160 -16.88 18.34 -3.17
N ALA A 161 -16.03 18.82 -4.09
CA ALA A 161 -14.59 18.56 -4.13
C ALA A 161 -13.73 19.69 -3.51
N GLU A 162 -14.31 20.79 -3.04
CA GLU A 162 -13.59 21.95 -2.48
C GLU A 162 -12.67 21.59 -1.30
N ASN A 163 -13.12 20.63 -0.48
CA ASN A 163 -12.37 20.13 0.66
C ASN A 163 -11.23 19.17 0.27
N LEU A 164 -11.18 18.72 -0.99
CA LEU A 164 -10.07 17.92 -1.52
C LEU A 164 -8.99 18.85 -2.06
N GLU A 165 -8.26 19.51 -1.16
CA GLU A 165 -7.22 20.49 -1.52
C GLU A 165 -6.17 19.95 -2.50
N ILE A 166 -5.92 18.64 -2.43
CA ILE A 166 -5.01 17.91 -3.31
C ILE A 166 -5.40 17.93 -4.79
N LEU A 167 -6.69 18.15 -5.09
CA LEU A 167 -7.18 18.23 -6.46
C LEU A 167 -7.15 19.66 -7.02
N LYS A 168 -6.89 20.67 -6.18
CA LYS A 168 -6.83 22.06 -6.62
C LYS A 168 -5.69 22.25 -7.62
N GLY A 169 -6.03 22.74 -8.81
CA GLY A 169 -5.05 23.00 -9.88
C GLY A 169 -4.70 21.80 -10.75
N ILE A 170 -5.15 20.58 -10.43
CA ILE A 170 -4.97 19.41 -11.30
C ILE A 170 -6.05 19.41 -12.38
N LYS A 171 -5.63 19.48 -13.64
CA LYS A 171 -6.50 19.23 -14.78
C LYS A 171 -6.58 17.73 -15.02
N ASP A 172 -7.79 17.17 -14.99
CA ASP A 172 -8.09 15.75 -15.26
C ASP A 172 -7.36 14.73 -14.34
N PRO A 173 -7.60 14.76 -13.02
CA PRO A 173 -6.98 13.80 -12.10
C PRO A 173 -7.42 12.35 -12.40
N LYS A 174 -6.47 11.41 -12.31
CA LYS A 174 -6.74 9.96 -12.41
C LYS A 174 -7.33 9.45 -11.09
N LEU A 175 -8.66 9.52 -10.97
CA LEU A 175 -9.40 9.12 -9.78
C LEU A 175 -10.01 7.72 -9.91
N SER A 176 -10.05 6.99 -8.81
CA SER A 176 -10.73 5.69 -8.70
C SER A 176 -11.35 5.48 -7.33
N LEU A 177 -12.31 4.57 -7.26
CA LEU A 177 -12.83 4.04 -5.99
C LEU A 177 -12.30 2.62 -5.78
N GLU A 178 -11.77 2.38 -4.59
CA GLU A 178 -11.23 1.07 -4.20
C GLU A 178 -11.91 0.58 -2.91
N ALA A 179 -11.90 -0.74 -2.70
CA ALA A 179 -12.37 -1.32 -1.45
C ALA A 179 -11.40 -0.92 -0.34
N SER A 180 -11.92 -0.34 0.75
CA SER A 180 -11.09 -0.12 1.95
C SER A 180 -10.97 -1.40 2.77
N SER A 181 -10.14 -1.39 3.80
CA SER A 181 -10.10 -2.45 4.81
C SER A 181 -11.41 -2.60 5.61
N PHE A 182 -12.35 -1.68 5.44
CA PHE A 182 -13.65 -1.64 6.13
C PHE A 182 -14.83 -1.95 5.21
N SER A 183 -14.59 -2.19 3.91
CA SER A 183 -15.62 -2.62 2.98
C SER A 183 -16.15 -4.01 3.36
N ASP A 184 -17.45 -4.24 3.14
CA ASP A 184 -18.04 -5.56 3.28
C ASP A 184 -17.53 -6.53 2.19
N SER A 185 -17.78 -7.82 2.40
CA SER A 185 -17.31 -8.87 1.49
C SER A 185 -17.87 -8.74 0.07
N ASN A 186 -19.11 -8.27 -0.09
CA ASN A 186 -19.70 -8.09 -1.41
C ASN A 186 -19.08 -6.88 -2.12
N THR A 187 -18.89 -5.75 -1.44
CA THR A 187 -18.18 -4.58 -2.01
C THR A 187 -16.77 -4.99 -2.47
N ALA A 188 -16.01 -5.68 -1.62
CA ALA A 188 -14.66 -6.13 -1.97
C ALA A 188 -14.66 -7.09 -3.18
N ARG A 189 -15.62 -8.01 -3.24
CA ARG A 189 -15.81 -8.97 -4.34
C ARG A 189 -16.13 -8.27 -5.66
N VAL A 190 -17.10 -7.35 -5.66
CA VAL A 190 -17.52 -6.59 -6.84
C VAL A 190 -16.36 -5.77 -7.39
N LEU A 191 -15.66 -5.01 -6.54
CA LEU A 191 -14.55 -4.16 -7.00
C LEU A 191 -13.36 -4.98 -7.51
N LYS A 192 -13.08 -6.11 -6.86
CA LYS A 192 -12.09 -7.07 -7.35
C LYS A 192 -12.47 -7.63 -8.71
N ALA A 193 -13.75 -7.95 -8.93
CA ALA A 193 -14.23 -8.44 -10.22
C ALA A 193 -14.08 -7.36 -11.31
N LEU A 194 -14.55 -6.13 -11.04
CA LEU A 194 -14.42 -5.00 -11.97
C LEU A 194 -12.96 -4.72 -12.36
N SER A 195 -12.02 -4.78 -11.41
CA SER A 195 -10.59 -4.56 -11.68
C SER A 195 -9.95 -5.56 -12.65
N LYS A 196 -10.62 -6.70 -12.91
CA LYS A 196 -10.14 -7.74 -13.82
C LYS A 196 -10.74 -7.66 -15.22
N ILE A 197 -11.69 -6.76 -15.44
CA ILE A 197 -12.27 -6.56 -16.77
C ILE A 197 -11.24 -5.83 -17.64
N ASN A 198 -10.86 -6.43 -18.75
CA ASN A 198 -9.98 -5.85 -19.76
C ASN A 198 -10.62 -5.82 -21.16
N THR A 199 -11.82 -6.38 -21.30
CA THR A 199 -12.64 -6.34 -22.51
C THR A 199 -13.65 -5.20 -22.39
N ASP A 200 -13.61 -4.25 -23.33
CA ASP A 200 -14.49 -3.08 -23.31
C ASP A 200 -15.71 -3.27 -24.22
N ILE A 201 -16.88 -3.38 -23.61
CA ILE A 201 -18.17 -3.32 -24.28
C ILE A 201 -18.79 -1.97 -23.94
N ILE A 202 -18.94 -1.13 -24.96
CA ILE A 202 -19.50 0.21 -24.84
C ILE A 202 -20.97 0.15 -25.24
N GLY A 203 -21.85 0.04 -24.24
CA GLY A 203 -23.30 0.03 -24.47
C GLY A 203 -23.87 1.43 -24.70
N ARG A 204 -24.83 1.53 -25.61
CA ARG A 204 -25.65 2.72 -25.90
C ARG A 204 -27.12 2.30 -25.99
N PHE A 205 -28.03 3.13 -25.48
CA PHE A 205 -29.47 2.83 -25.49
C PHE A 205 -30.27 3.69 -26.48
N ASP A 206 -29.64 4.69 -27.09
CA ASP A 206 -30.28 5.54 -28.11
C ASP A 206 -30.48 4.76 -29.40
N VAL A 207 -31.72 4.33 -29.64
CA VAL A 207 -32.10 3.52 -30.82
C VAL A 207 -32.42 4.34 -32.05
N SER A 208 -32.23 5.67 -32.05
CA SER A 208 -32.50 6.53 -33.21
C SER A 208 -31.68 6.15 -34.45
N HIS A 209 -30.53 5.52 -34.25
CA HIS A 209 -29.62 5.03 -35.29
C HIS A 209 -29.80 3.55 -35.65
N VAL A 210 -30.71 2.85 -34.96
CA VAL A 210 -31.07 1.45 -35.28
C VAL A 210 -32.09 1.47 -36.42
N TYR A 211 -31.93 0.55 -37.37
CA TYR A 211 -32.85 0.41 -38.49
C TYR A 211 -34.31 0.27 -38.02
N GLN A 212 -35.15 1.25 -38.39
CA GLN A 212 -36.54 1.32 -37.91
C GLN A 212 -37.40 0.13 -38.36
N HIS A 213 -37.04 -0.55 -39.46
CA HIS A 213 -37.74 -1.76 -39.92
C HIS A 213 -37.54 -2.97 -38.98
N PHE A 214 -36.58 -2.93 -38.05
CA PHE A 214 -36.49 -3.90 -36.96
C PHE A 214 -37.50 -3.64 -35.84
N ASN A 215 -38.26 -2.55 -35.92
CA ASN A 215 -39.24 -2.12 -34.94
C ASN A 215 -38.65 -2.10 -33.51
N PRO A 216 -37.52 -1.39 -33.28
CA PRO A 216 -36.84 -1.40 -32.00
C PRO A 216 -37.76 -0.83 -30.92
N LYS A 217 -38.00 -1.60 -29.85
CA LYS A 217 -38.78 -1.12 -28.72
C LYS A 217 -37.89 -0.25 -27.83
N GLN A 218 -38.41 0.91 -27.44
CA GLN A 218 -37.75 1.75 -26.43
C GLN A 218 -37.59 0.96 -25.12
N MET A 219 -36.37 0.96 -24.61
CA MET A 219 -36.00 0.23 -23.40
C MET A 219 -36.56 0.93 -22.15
N SER A 220 -37.15 0.18 -21.24
CA SER A 220 -37.48 0.68 -19.91
C SER A 220 -36.24 0.81 -19.02
N VAL A 221 -36.32 1.60 -17.95
CA VAL A 221 -35.23 1.76 -16.97
C VAL A 221 -34.78 0.41 -16.40
N GLU A 222 -35.71 -0.48 -16.04
CA GLU A 222 -35.37 -1.81 -15.52
C GLU A 222 -34.64 -2.67 -16.57
N GLN A 223 -35.12 -2.65 -17.82
CA GLN A 223 -34.44 -3.38 -18.90
C GLN A 223 -33.02 -2.85 -19.13
N ALA A 224 -32.81 -1.53 -19.05
CA ALA A 224 -31.47 -0.94 -19.18
C ALA A 224 -30.53 -1.40 -18.06
N LYS A 225 -31.05 -1.53 -16.84
CA LYS A 225 -30.31 -2.08 -15.69
C LYS A 225 -29.91 -3.54 -15.93
N ASP A 226 -30.84 -4.38 -16.35
CA ASP A 226 -30.58 -5.80 -16.58
C ASP A 226 -29.63 -6.03 -17.77
N PHE A 227 -29.80 -5.27 -18.85
CA PHE A 227 -28.89 -5.31 -20.00
C PHE A 227 -27.49 -4.86 -19.61
N THR A 228 -27.37 -3.82 -18.78
CA THR A 228 -26.07 -3.38 -18.25
C THR A 228 -25.42 -4.51 -17.44
N ASN A 229 -26.17 -5.14 -16.53
CA ASN A 229 -25.68 -6.22 -15.68
C ASN A 229 -25.09 -7.38 -16.51
N ILE A 230 -25.85 -7.88 -17.48
CA ILE A 230 -25.40 -9.03 -18.29
C ILE A 230 -24.19 -8.70 -19.17
N MET A 231 -24.03 -7.44 -19.60
CA MET A 231 -22.86 -7.02 -20.38
C MET A 231 -21.59 -6.93 -19.52
N TYR A 232 -21.69 -6.52 -18.25
CA TYR A 232 -20.54 -6.54 -17.32
C TYR A 232 -20.07 -7.97 -17.03
N ASP A 233 -20.99 -8.89 -16.78
CA ASP A 233 -20.64 -10.30 -16.60
C ASP A 233 -20.06 -10.91 -17.88
N LEU A 234 -20.60 -10.60 -19.06
CA LEU A 234 -20.04 -11.04 -20.35
C LEU A 234 -18.61 -10.54 -20.53
N ALA A 235 -18.38 -9.24 -20.31
CA ALA A 235 -17.05 -8.65 -20.41
C ALA A 235 -16.08 -9.29 -19.40
N TYR A 236 -16.53 -9.58 -18.18
CA TYR A 236 -15.72 -10.29 -17.19
C TYR A 236 -15.35 -11.71 -17.65
N VAL A 237 -16.32 -12.47 -18.17
CA VAL A 237 -16.09 -13.82 -18.71
C VAL A 237 -15.04 -13.77 -19.81
N LEU A 238 -15.19 -12.90 -20.81
CA LEU A 238 -14.24 -12.75 -21.91
C LEU A 238 -12.85 -12.31 -21.45
N SER A 239 -12.80 -11.47 -20.41
CA SER A 239 -11.54 -11.00 -19.80
C SER A 239 -10.80 -12.10 -19.01
N SER A 240 -11.51 -13.15 -18.59
CA SER A 240 -10.98 -14.15 -17.66
C SER A 240 -10.01 -15.16 -18.30
N ASP A 241 -9.08 -15.65 -17.49
CA ASP A 241 -8.21 -16.78 -17.87
C ASP A 241 -9.00 -18.08 -18.01
N GLU A 242 -10.08 -18.25 -17.22
CA GLU A 242 -10.99 -19.40 -17.30
C GLU A 242 -11.54 -19.58 -18.72
N TRP A 243 -12.08 -18.49 -19.30
CA TRP A 243 -12.62 -18.52 -20.65
C TRP A 243 -11.53 -18.76 -21.69
N ALA A 244 -10.40 -18.06 -21.61
CA ALA A 244 -9.28 -18.25 -22.53
C ALA A 244 -8.76 -19.70 -22.51
N ASN A 245 -8.63 -20.29 -21.33
CA ASN A 245 -8.22 -21.68 -21.16
C ASN A 245 -9.23 -22.66 -21.74
N LEU A 246 -10.53 -22.40 -21.59
CA LEU A 246 -11.57 -23.24 -22.21
C LEU A 246 -11.54 -23.14 -23.74
N VAL A 247 -11.26 -21.96 -24.31
CA VAL A 247 -11.06 -21.79 -25.77
C VAL A 247 -9.82 -22.56 -26.25
N LEU A 248 -8.68 -22.41 -25.55
CA LEU A 248 -7.43 -23.09 -25.90
C LEU A 248 -7.57 -24.63 -25.82
N ASN A 249 -8.25 -25.13 -24.79
CA ASN A 249 -8.43 -26.56 -24.54
C ASN A 249 -9.68 -27.16 -25.18
N TYR A 250 -10.44 -26.38 -25.97
CA TYR A 250 -11.61 -26.89 -26.67
C TYR A 250 -11.21 -28.08 -27.59
N PRO A 251 -11.82 -29.28 -27.46
CA PRO A 251 -11.37 -30.47 -28.20
C PRO A 251 -11.54 -30.38 -29.72
N GLY A 252 -12.51 -29.59 -30.19
CA GLY A 252 -12.77 -29.40 -31.61
C GLY A 252 -12.01 -28.24 -32.22
N ASN A 253 -12.15 -28.08 -33.54
CA ASN A 253 -11.75 -26.86 -34.24
C ASN A 253 -12.87 -25.83 -34.17
N PHE A 254 -12.50 -24.56 -34.03
CA PHE A 254 -13.43 -23.47 -34.27
C PHE A 254 -13.48 -23.15 -35.76
N THR A 255 -14.69 -23.03 -36.32
CA THR A 255 -14.88 -22.83 -37.76
C THR A 255 -15.86 -21.71 -38.05
N ASN A 256 -15.63 -21.02 -39.16
CA ASN A 256 -16.54 -20.02 -39.74
C ASN A 256 -16.40 -20.04 -41.27
N ASN A 257 -17.52 -20.12 -41.98
CA ASN A 257 -17.61 -20.26 -43.42
C ASN A 257 -16.67 -21.34 -43.99
N GLY A 258 -16.63 -22.51 -43.36
CA GLY A 258 -15.78 -23.63 -43.77
C GLY A 258 -14.27 -23.47 -43.48
N LYS A 259 -13.85 -22.36 -42.85
CA LYS A 259 -12.45 -22.12 -42.46
C LYS A 259 -12.24 -22.39 -40.98
N THR A 260 -11.14 -23.05 -40.64
CA THR A 260 -10.71 -23.18 -39.24
C THR A 260 -10.05 -21.88 -38.79
N ILE A 261 -10.42 -21.41 -37.60
CA ILE A 261 -9.88 -20.19 -37.00
C ILE A 261 -8.99 -20.56 -35.81
N SER A 262 -7.84 -19.90 -35.72
CA SER A 262 -6.91 -20.10 -34.60
C SER A 262 -7.54 -19.70 -33.27
N LYS A 263 -7.34 -20.52 -32.24
CA LYS A 263 -7.85 -20.30 -30.87
C LYS A 263 -7.28 -19.02 -30.25
N ASP A 264 -5.99 -18.74 -30.44
CA ASP A 264 -5.35 -17.50 -29.97
C ASP A 264 -5.92 -16.26 -30.65
N PHE A 265 -6.22 -16.39 -31.95
CA PHE A 265 -6.85 -15.31 -32.70
C PHE A 265 -8.26 -15.03 -32.16
N LEU A 266 -9.06 -16.07 -31.90
CA LEU A 266 -10.41 -15.91 -31.32
C LEU A 266 -10.38 -15.20 -29.97
N ILE A 267 -9.43 -15.56 -29.09
CA ILE A 267 -9.29 -14.89 -27.79
C ILE A 267 -9.04 -13.40 -27.99
N LYS A 268 -8.15 -13.02 -28.92
CA LYS A 268 -7.88 -11.61 -29.23
C LYS A 268 -9.13 -10.92 -29.80
N GLN A 269 -9.78 -11.51 -30.80
CA GLN A 269 -10.95 -10.91 -31.46
C GLN A 269 -12.13 -10.70 -30.51
N TYR A 270 -12.45 -11.67 -29.66
CA TYR A 270 -13.55 -11.52 -28.70
C TYR A 270 -13.25 -10.48 -27.62
N ARG A 271 -11.97 -10.23 -27.29
CA ARG A 271 -11.52 -9.21 -26.34
C ARG A 271 -11.38 -7.80 -26.95
N GLU A 272 -11.46 -7.65 -28.27
CA GLU A 272 -11.41 -6.34 -28.91
C GLU A 272 -12.59 -5.47 -28.45
N ALA A 273 -12.32 -4.17 -28.24
CA ALA A 273 -13.34 -3.23 -27.79
C ALA A 273 -14.49 -3.13 -28.81
N THR A 274 -15.72 -3.01 -28.35
CA THR A 274 -16.88 -2.92 -29.26
C THR A 274 -17.98 -2.02 -28.71
N THR A 275 -18.45 -1.11 -29.57
CA THR A 275 -19.61 -0.25 -29.29
C THR A 275 -20.88 -0.94 -29.78
N LEU A 276 -21.87 -1.05 -28.89
CA LEU A 276 -23.15 -1.71 -29.12
C LEU A 276 -24.32 -0.78 -28.86
N PHE A 277 -25.22 -0.69 -29.83
CA PHE A 277 -26.54 -0.09 -29.68
C PHE A 277 -27.52 -1.16 -29.26
N LEU A 278 -27.97 -1.07 -28.01
CA LEU A 278 -28.71 -2.10 -27.30
C LEU A 278 -30.19 -1.74 -27.32
N TYR A 279 -31.02 -2.69 -27.73
CA TYR A 279 -32.47 -2.49 -27.79
C TYR A 279 -33.22 -3.76 -27.41
N VAL A 280 -34.50 -3.59 -27.10
CA VAL A 280 -35.37 -4.73 -26.77
C VAL A 280 -36.17 -5.10 -28.01
N LEU A 281 -36.18 -6.40 -28.33
CA LEU A 281 -37.02 -6.94 -29.38
C LEU A 281 -38.48 -7.05 -28.90
N ALA A 282 -39.41 -6.73 -29.79
CA ALA A 282 -40.83 -6.87 -29.50
C ALA A 282 -41.18 -8.35 -29.19
N PRO A 283 -42.13 -8.64 -28.29
CA PRO A 283 -42.49 -10.02 -27.94
C PRO A 283 -42.93 -10.87 -29.14
N ASN A 284 -43.54 -10.24 -30.15
CA ASN A 284 -44.02 -10.84 -31.39
C ASN A 284 -42.95 -10.95 -32.50
N TYR A 285 -41.73 -10.44 -32.27
CA TYR A 285 -40.62 -10.67 -33.20
C TYR A 285 -40.31 -12.18 -33.26
N GLU A 286 -39.87 -12.74 -34.38
CA GLU A 286 -39.68 -14.19 -34.49
C GLU A 286 -38.44 -14.63 -33.70
N ASP A 287 -37.30 -13.97 -33.92
CA ASP A 287 -36.02 -14.30 -33.30
C ASP A 287 -35.94 -13.95 -31.81
N ALA A 288 -35.01 -14.63 -31.11
CA ALA A 288 -34.68 -14.33 -29.71
C ALA A 288 -33.72 -13.15 -29.56
N GLY A 289 -32.93 -12.90 -30.61
CA GLY A 289 -31.91 -11.87 -30.71
C GLY A 289 -31.76 -11.43 -32.17
N LEU A 290 -31.18 -10.25 -32.38
CA LEU A 290 -30.90 -9.72 -33.70
C LEU A 290 -29.69 -8.81 -33.66
N THR A 291 -28.70 -9.10 -34.48
CA THR A 291 -27.53 -8.25 -34.66
C THR A 291 -27.45 -7.69 -36.06
N ALA A 292 -27.18 -6.40 -36.17
CA ALA A 292 -26.99 -5.72 -37.46
C ALA A 292 -26.03 -4.54 -37.32
N ASN A 293 -25.41 -4.15 -38.43
CA ASN A 293 -24.76 -2.83 -38.51
C ASN A 293 -25.81 -1.73 -38.39
N CYS A 294 -25.47 -0.59 -37.79
CA CYS A 294 -26.41 0.54 -37.68
C CYS A 294 -26.51 1.34 -38.99
N GLU A 295 -27.57 2.13 -39.17
CA GLU A 295 -27.68 3.09 -40.27
C GLU A 295 -26.79 4.32 -39.99
N ILE A 296 -25.71 4.48 -40.76
CA ILE A 296 -24.78 5.60 -40.61
C ILE A 296 -25.39 6.87 -41.24
N VAL A 297 -26.10 7.68 -40.47
CA VAL A 297 -26.62 8.99 -40.94
C VAL A 297 -25.52 10.07 -40.94
N SER A 298 -24.36 9.85 -40.32
CA SER A 298 -23.21 10.77 -40.45
C SER A 298 -21.85 10.05 -40.43
N SER A 299 -20.94 10.52 -41.28
CA SER A 299 -19.60 9.99 -41.57
C SER A 299 -18.60 9.93 -40.41
N LYS A 300 -19.02 10.09 -39.15
CA LYS A 300 -18.15 10.16 -37.96
C LYS A 300 -18.13 8.91 -37.07
N MET A 301 -18.95 7.88 -37.33
CA MET A 301 -18.94 6.63 -36.55
C MET A 301 -18.60 5.42 -37.45
N PRO A 302 -17.31 5.09 -37.62
CA PRO A 302 -16.88 4.14 -38.64
C PRO A 302 -17.21 2.66 -38.36
N ASN A 303 -17.65 2.27 -37.16
CA ASN A 303 -18.03 0.89 -36.82
C ASN A 303 -19.17 0.90 -35.77
N CYS A 304 -20.42 0.75 -36.19
CA CYS A 304 -21.58 0.70 -35.31
C CYS A 304 -22.29 -0.65 -35.43
N ASN A 305 -22.35 -1.40 -34.33
CA ASN A 305 -23.11 -2.64 -34.22
C ASN A 305 -24.34 -2.40 -33.33
N SER A 306 -25.47 -2.97 -33.70
CA SER A 306 -26.68 -2.99 -32.91
C SER A 306 -26.99 -4.43 -32.49
N MET A 307 -27.47 -4.62 -31.27
CA MET A 307 -27.82 -5.92 -30.72
C MET A 307 -29.15 -5.82 -29.96
N GLY A 308 -30.17 -6.42 -30.55
CA GLY A 308 -31.50 -6.55 -29.99
C GLY A 308 -31.64 -7.88 -29.27
N LEU A 309 -32.18 -7.88 -28.06
CA LEU A 309 -32.48 -9.11 -27.32
C LEU A 309 -33.93 -9.08 -26.81
N LYS A 310 -34.56 -10.25 -26.70
CA LYS A 310 -35.81 -10.40 -25.94
C LYS A 310 -35.53 -10.46 -24.44
N ASP A 311 -36.50 -10.00 -23.64
CA ASP A 311 -36.41 -9.97 -22.17
C ASP A 311 -35.98 -11.31 -21.57
N ARG A 312 -36.44 -12.44 -22.14
CA ARG A 312 -36.09 -13.79 -21.68
C ARG A 312 -34.59 -14.14 -21.69
N VAL A 313 -33.75 -13.34 -22.34
CA VAL A 313 -32.30 -13.56 -22.46
C VAL A 313 -31.52 -12.84 -21.35
N PHE A 314 -32.02 -11.70 -20.86
CA PHE A 314 -31.27 -10.84 -19.94
C PHE A 314 -32.01 -10.52 -18.63
N ASP A 315 -33.33 -10.70 -18.58
CA ASP A 315 -34.11 -10.53 -17.35
C ASP A 315 -33.89 -11.73 -16.40
N PRO A 316 -33.27 -11.53 -15.22
CA PRO A 316 -32.98 -12.60 -14.26
C PRO A 316 -34.21 -13.16 -13.55
N LYS A 317 -35.40 -12.59 -13.77
CA LYS A 317 -36.69 -13.13 -13.34
C LYS A 317 -37.23 -14.16 -14.35
N ILE A 318 -36.78 -14.10 -15.61
CA ILE A 318 -37.24 -14.96 -16.70
C ILE A 318 -36.19 -16.01 -17.08
N ASP A 319 -34.92 -15.61 -17.21
CA ASP A 319 -33.83 -16.51 -17.59
C ASP A 319 -33.38 -17.37 -16.40
N PRO A 320 -33.61 -18.70 -16.41
CA PRO A 320 -33.25 -19.57 -15.30
C PRO A 320 -31.73 -19.82 -15.20
N PHE A 321 -30.94 -19.54 -16.25
CA PHE A 321 -29.48 -19.71 -16.23
C PHE A 321 -28.80 -18.65 -15.38
N LEU A 322 -29.25 -17.38 -15.41
CA LEU A 322 -28.60 -16.29 -14.71
C LEU A 322 -28.53 -16.53 -13.19
N LYS A 323 -29.60 -17.08 -12.60
CA LYS A 323 -29.63 -17.50 -11.20
C LYS A 323 -29.19 -18.95 -11.00
N GLY A 324 -29.60 -19.86 -11.87
CA GLY A 324 -29.39 -21.29 -11.68
C GLY A 324 -27.96 -21.74 -11.97
N LEU A 325 -27.29 -21.09 -12.93
CA LEU A 325 -25.96 -21.44 -13.45
C LEU A 325 -25.81 -22.93 -13.83
N ASN A 326 -26.94 -23.59 -14.10
CA ASN A 326 -26.99 -25.02 -14.37
C ASN A 326 -26.75 -25.27 -15.86
N ILE A 327 -25.50 -25.55 -16.21
CA ILE A 327 -25.11 -25.88 -17.58
C ILE A 327 -25.57 -27.27 -18.06
N ASN A 328 -26.21 -28.06 -17.20
CA ASN A 328 -26.83 -29.32 -17.61
C ASN A 328 -28.32 -29.17 -17.96
N ASP A 329 -28.94 -28.04 -17.61
CA ASP A 329 -30.34 -27.77 -17.95
C ASP A 329 -30.46 -27.16 -19.36
N GLN A 330 -31.17 -27.85 -20.25
CA GLN A 330 -31.31 -27.42 -21.64
C GLN A 330 -32.04 -26.08 -21.77
N LYS A 331 -33.13 -25.89 -21.02
CA LYS A 331 -33.94 -24.67 -21.09
C LYS A 331 -33.14 -23.44 -20.67
N SER A 332 -32.37 -23.56 -19.58
CA SER A 332 -31.43 -22.54 -19.11
C SER A 332 -30.40 -22.18 -20.18
N ARG A 333 -29.86 -23.17 -20.87
CA ARG A 333 -28.87 -22.91 -21.92
C ARG A 333 -29.44 -22.24 -23.17
N THR A 334 -30.68 -22.51 -23.55
CA THR A 334 -31.25 -21.98 -24.78
C THR A 334 -31.38 -20.46 -24.77
N TYR A 335 -31.80 -19.85 -23.66
CA TYR A 335 -31.97 -18.39 -23.60
C TYR A 335 -30.63 -17.67 -23.54
N PHE A 336 -29.74 -18.09 -22.65
CA PHE A 336 -28.39 -17.54 -22.57
C PHE A 336 -27.58 -17.74 -23.85
N GLN A 337 -27.80 -18.84 -24.58
CA GLN A 337 -27.13 -19.08 -25.87
C GLN A 337 -27.34 -17.92 -26.85
N THR A 338 -28.52 -17.29 -26.85
CA THR A 338 -28.82 -16.13 -27.69
C THR A 338 -27.82 -15.01 -27.46
N LEU A 339 -27.45 -14.70 -26.21
CA LEU A 339 -26.49 -13.64 -25.91
C LEU A 339 -25.15 -13.85 -26.62
N VAL A 340 -24.57 -15.05 -26.47
CA VAL A 340 -23.25 -15.36 -27.03
C VAL A 340 -23.32 -15.51 -28.56
N HIS A 341 -24.44 -16.02 -29.07
CA HIS A 341 -24.73 -16.12 -30.49
C HIS A 341 -24.73 -14.74 -31.16
N GLU A 342 -25.53 -13.81 -30.64
CA GLU A 342 -25.60 -12.43 -31.15
C GLU A 342 -24.24 -11.72 -31.03
N PHE A 343 -23.56 -11.89 -29.89
CA PHE A 343 -22.22 -11.35 -29.73
C PHE A 343 -21.21 -11.95 -30.74
N GLY A 344 -21.42 -13.19 -31.20
CA GLY A 344 -20.64 -13.77 -32.30
C GLY A 344 -20.84 -13.02 -33.62
N HIS A 345 -22.06 -12.57 -33.93
CA HIS A 345 -22.33 -11.72 -35.08
C HIS A 345 -21.68 -10.34 -34.97
N VAL A 346 -21.70 -9.75 -33.78
CA VAL A 346 -20.98 -8.50 -33.47
C VAL A 346 -19.48 -8.63 -33.81
N LYS A 347 -18.90 -9.82 -33.60
CA LYS A 347 -17.51 -10.14 -33.93
C LYS A 347 -17.30 -10.61 -35.38
N GLY A 348 -18.32 -10.49 -36.25
CA GLY A 348 -18.22 -10.76 -37.68
C GLY A 348 -18.34 -12.23 -38.08
N TYR A 349 -18.82 -13.10 -37.17
CA TYR A 349 -18.99 -14.51 -37.47
C TYR A 349 -20.40 -14.82 -38.02
N SER A 350 -20.49 -15.75 -38.97
CA SER A 350 -21.74 -16.16 -39.60
C SER A 350 -22.33 -17.38 -38.88
N HIS A 351 -23.49 -17.86 -39.33
CA HIS A 351 -24.07 -19.13 -38.90
C HIS A 351 -23.30 -20.36 -39.38
N ASN A 352 -22.50 -20.25 -40.44
CA ASN A 352 -21.85 -21.39 -41.06
C ASN A 352 -20.57 -21.75 -40.29
N GLY A 353 -20.71 -22.49 -39.21
CA GLY A 353 -19.61 -22.89 -38.33
C GLY A 353 -20.00 -22.74 -36.86
N ASN A 354 -19.04 -22.99 -35.98
CA ASN A 354 -19.35 -23.19 -34.56
C ASN A 354 -19.07 -21.98 -33.65
N LEU A 355 -18.99 -20.78 -34.23
CA LEU A 355 -18.78 -19.53 -33.49
C LEU A 355 -20.07 -18.82 -33.07
N THR A 356 -21.18 -19.05 -33.78
CA THR A 356 -22.51 -18.53 -33.46
C THR A 356 -23.49 -19.67 -33.15
N CYS A 357 -23.44 -20.77 -33.91
CA CYS A 357 -24.19 -22.00 -33.64
C CYS A 357 -23.31 -23.03 -32.93
N ALA A 358 -23.72 -23.59 -31.78
CA ALA A 358 -22.84 -24.42 -30.93
C ALA A 358 -22.09 -25.54 -31.67
N ASP A 359 -22.69 -26.20 -32.66
CA ASP A 359 -22.06 -27.28 -33.43
C ASP A 359 -21.99 -27.00 -34.94
N GLY A 360 -22.31 -25.77 -35.36
CA GLY A 360 -22.38 -25.39 -36.77
C GLY A 360 -23.57 -25.96 -37.54
N SER A 361 -24.54 -26.59 -36.87
CA SER A 361 -25.75 -27.08 -37.51
C SER A 361 -26.72 -25.91 -37.76
N VAL A 362 -27.02 -25.64 -39.03
CA VAL A 362 -27.91 -24.54 -39.47
C VAL A 362 -29.10 -25.08 -40.26
N LYS A 363 -30.30 -24.56 -40.02
CA LYS A 363 -31.49 -24.74 -40.88
C LYS A 363 -31.97 -23.37 -41.38
N GLY A 364 -31.57 -23.00 -42.60
CA GLY A 364 -31.84 -21.64 -43.11
C GLY A 364 -31.03 -20.60 -42.34
N THR A 365 -31.70 -19.71 -41.61
CA THR A 365 -31.07 -18.70 -40.73
C THR A 365 -30.98 -19.14 -39.26
N TRP A 366 -31.36 -20.37 -38.91
CA TRP A 366 -31.51 -20.80 -37.52
C TRP A 366 -30.47 -21.85 -37.09
N CYS A 367 -29.91 -21.74 -35.89
CA CYS A 367 -29.11 -22.81 -35.29
C CYS A 367 -29.98 -23.98 -34.81
N TYR A 368 -29.58 -25.22 -35.10
CA TYR A 368 -30.27 -26.42 -34.59
C TYR A 368 -30.11 -26.56 -33.07
N GLY A 369 -31.23 -26.82 -32.36
CA GLY A 369 -31.31 -26.79 -30.90
C GLY A 369 -31.62 -28.12 -30.20
N SER A 370 -31.24 -29.28 -30.76
CA SER A 370 -31.39 -30.55 -30.02
C SER A 370 -30.28 -30.70 -28.95
N PRO A 371 -30.53 -31.42 -27.83
CA PRO A 371 -29.53 -31.62 -26.77
C PRO A 371 -28.21 -32.23 -27.27
N GLU A 372 -28.27 -33.09 -28.29
CA GLU A 372 -27.13 -33.81 -28.86
C GLU A 372 -26.15 -32.87 -29.61
N HIS A 373 -26.65 -31.70 -30.03
CA HIS A 373 -25.89 -30.66 -30.71
C HIS A 373 -25.17 -29.71 -29.75
N GLN A 374 -25.44 -29.78 -28.45
CA GLN A 374 -24.98 -28.78 -27.51
C GLN A 374 -23.76 -29.18 -26.67
N TYR A 375 -23.47 -30.47 -26.58
CA TYR A 375 -22.30 -31.01 -25.86
C TYR A 375 -21.76 -32.26 -26.57
N GLY A 376 -20.52 -32.62 -26.26
CA GLY A 376 -19.86 -33.85 -26.70
C GLY A 376 -19.08 -34.49 -25.56
N THR A 377 -18.44 -35.62 -25.84
CA THR A 377 -17.55 -36.30 -24.90
C THR A 377 -16.16 -36.42 -25.50
N HIS A 378 -15.14 -36.04 -24.75
CA HIS A 378 -13.73 -36.19 -25.10
C HIS A 378 -12.99 -36.69 -23.86
N ASP A 379 -12.21 -37.77 -24.00
CA ASP A 379 -11.51 -38.43 -22.89
C ASP A 379 -12.38 -38.73 -21.66
N GLY A 380 -13.61 -39.20 -21.91
CA GLY A 380 -14.59 -39.52 -20.86
C GLY A 380 -15.18 -38.31 -20.14
N LYS A 381 -14.82 -37.08 -20.54
CA LYS A 381 -15.34 -35.82 -19.98
C LYS A 381 -16.29 -35.14 -20.96
N ARG A 382 -17.41 -34.61 -20.43
CA ARG A 382 -18.33 -33.77 -21.19
C ARG A 382 -17.66 -32.43 -21.51
N TYR A 383 -17.76 -31.99 -22.76
CA TYR A 383 -17.41 -30.63 -23.18
C TYR A 383 -18.60 -29.99 -23.91
N TYR A 384 -18.68 -28.67 -23.88
CA TYR A 384 -19.76 -27.93 -24.53
C TYR A 384 -19.28 -27.40 -25.88
N LYS A 385 -20.08 -27.64 -26.92
CA LYS A 385 -19.67 -27.41 -28.32
C LYS A 385 -19.66 -25.92 -28.67
N GLY A 386 -18.65 -25.53 -29.45
CA GLY A 386 -18.53 -24.20 -30.06
C GLY A 386 -18.32 -23.07 -29.07
N MET A 387 -18.28 -21.85 -29.59
CA MET A 387 -17.99 -20.66 -28.78
C MET A 387 -19.10 -20.37 -27.76
N VAL A 388 -20.35 -20.63 -28.14
CA VAL A 388 -21.51 -20.58 -27.24
C VAL A 388 -21.29 -21.47 -26.02
N GLY A 389 -20.98 -22.76 -26.25
CA GLY A 389 -20.80 -23.73 -25.18
C GLY A 389 -19.62 -23.42 -24.27
N VAL A 390 -18.48 -23.03 -24.87
CA VAL A 390 -17.28 -22.62 -24.12
C VAL A 390 -17.55 -21.40 -23.24
N THR A 391 -18.25 -20.39 -23.76
CA THR A 391 -18.56 -19.17 -23.00
C THR A 391 -19.59 -19.43 -21.91
N GLN A 392 -20.60 -20.26 -22.18
CA GLN A 392 -21.56 -20.74 -21.16
C GLN A 392 -20.85 -21.46 -20.01
N GLN A 393 -19.90 -22.34 -20.33
CA GLN A 393 -19.12 -23.06 -19.33
C GLN A 393 -18.28 -22.12 -18.47
N ALA A 394 -17.60 -21.16 -19.08
CA ALA A 394 -16.82 -20.16 -18.36
C ALA A 394 -17.71 -19.34 -17.42
N TRP A 395 -18.86 -18.87 -17.91
CA TRP A 395 -19.82 -18.13 -17.09
C TRP A 395 -20.32 -18.95 -15.91
N ALA A 396 -20.73 -20.20 -16.13
CA ALA A 396 -21.19 -21.09 -15.07
C ALA A 396 -20.08 -21.37 -14.04
N ASN A 397 -18.85 -21.61 -14.47
CA ASN A 397 -17.70 -21.85 -13.57
C ASN A 397 -17.40 -20.62 -12.70
N LEU A 398 -17.34 -19.44 -13.33
CA LEU A 398 -17.07 -18.17 -12.63
C LEU A 398 -18.22 -17.80 -11.69
N GLY A 399 -19.46 -17.99 -12.11
CA GLY A 399 -20.65 -17.70 -11.30
C GLY A 399 -20.78 -18.64 -10.11
N ASN A 400 -20.56 -19.95 -10.29
CA ASN A 400 -20.60 -20.92 -9.18
C ASN A 400 -19.46 -20.71 -8.18
N ALA A 401 -18.36 -20.10 -8.62
CA ALA A 401 -17.25 -19.68 -7.76
C ALA A 401 -17.42 -18.25 -7.19
N ASP A 402 -18.57 -17.60 -7.41
CA ASP A 402 -18.89 -16.24 -6.97
C ASP A 402 -17.86 -15.16 -7.43
N LYS A 403 -17.32 -15.34 -8.63
CA LYS A 403 -16.28 -14.47 -9.21
C LYS A 403 -16.82 -13.40 -10.17
N LEU A 404 -18.03 -13.58 -10.71
CA LEU A 404 -18.67 -12.63 -11.61
C LEU A 404 -18.96 -11.31 -10.89
N PRO A 405 -18.86 -10.13 -11.53
CA PRO A 405 -19.20 -8.88 -10.89
C PRO A 405 -20.66 -8.86 -10.41
N ILE A 406 -21.58 -9.47 -11.17
CA ILE A 406 -22.98 -9.63 -10.78
C ILE A 406 -23.25 -11.09 -10.36
N ASN A 407 -23.88 -11.24 -9.20
CA ASN A 407 -24.47 -12.48 -8.73
C ASN A 407 -25.99 -12.29 -8.61
N TYR A 408 -26.72 -12.83 -9.58
CA TYR A 408 -28.17 -12.65 -9.70
C TYR A 408 -28.98 -13.24 -8.54
N LYS A 409 -28.39 -14.07 -7.67
CA LYS A 409 -29.04 -14.56 -6.46
C LYS A 409 -29.08 -13.51 -5.35
N THR A 410 -28.13 -12.58 -5.35
CA THR A 410 -27.90 -11.62 -4.26
C THR A 410 -28.28 -10.19 -4.61
N ILE A 411 -28.78 -9.93 -5.83
CA ILE A 411 -29.29 -8.61 -6.20
C ILE A 411 -30.45 -8.25 -5.27
N GLY A 412 -30.36 -7.07 -4.65
CA GLY A 412 -31.35 -6.57 -3.69
C GLY A 412 -31.10 -7.01 -2.24
N GLU A 413 -30.10 -7.85 -1.97
CA GLU A 413 -29.67 -8.13 -0.60
C GLU A 413 -28.99 -6.91 0.03
N ASN A 414 -29.11 -6.78 1.36
CA ASN A 414 -28.51 -5.69 2.12
C ASN A 414 -27.15 -6.10 2.69
N PHE A 415 -26.09 -5.49 2.18
CA PHE A 415 -24.71 -5.72 2.62
C PHE A 415 -24.17 -4.63 3.56
N THR A 416 -25.05 -3.76 4.07
CA THR A 416 -24.64 -2.60 4.88
C THR A 416 -23.79 -3.04 6.08
N PRO A 417 -22.54 -2.55 6.20
CA PRO A 417 -21.71 -2.81 7.38
C PRO A 417 -22.36 -2.26 8.64
N ASN A 418 -22.06 -2.86 9.79
CA ASN A 418 -22.59 -2.36 11.06
C ASN A 418 -22.04 -0.95 11.40
N GLU A 419 -22.76 -0.23 12.26
CA GLU A 419 -22.43 1.16 12.61
C GLU A 419 -21.02 1.32 13.19
N SER A 420 -20.51 0.31 13.92
CA SER A 420 -19.17 0.36 14.51
C SER A 420 -18.07 0.32 13.44
N ILE A 421 -18.27 -0.43 12.36
CA ILE A 421 -17.33 -0.49 11.23
C ILE A 421 -17.33 0.84 10.48
N ASN A 422 -18.51 1.43 10.23
CA ASN A 422 -18.59 2.74 9.56
C ASN A 422 -17.94 3.84 10.40
N LYS A 423 -18.12 3.82 11.72
CA LYS A 423 -17.40 4.73 12.64
C LYS A 423 -15.89 4.52 12.60
N ALA A 424 -15.42 3.27 12.55
CA ALA A 424 -14.00 2.96 12.45
C ALA A 424 -13.41 3.45 11.11
N PHE A 425 -14.13 3.27 10.00
CA PHE A 425 -13.76 3.78 8.69
C PHE A 425 -13.66 5.32 8.70
N ALA A 426 -14.70 6.02 9.17
CA ALA A 426 -14.71 7.47 9.32
C ALA A 426 -13.52 7.95 10.17
N ASN A 427 -13.29 7.31 11.32
CA ASN A 427 -12.17 7.64 12.20
C ASN A 427 -10.81 7.40 11.55
N SER A 428 -10.66 6.39 10.69
CA SER A 428 -9.40 6.15 9.98
C SER A 428 -9.02 7.30 9.03
N LEU A 429 -10.03 7.96 8.45
CA LEU A 429 -9.85 9.13 7.59
C LEU A 429 -9.64 10.41 8.42
N ILE A 430 -10.34 10.54 9.56
CA ILE A 430 -10.32 11.74 10.41
C ILE A 430 -9.11 11.78 11.37
N GLN A 431 -8.65 10.66 11.95
CA GLN A 431 -7.48 10.64 12.85
C GLN A 431 -6.17 10.96 12.13
N THR A 432 -6.12 10.75 10.80
CA THR A 432 -5.03 11.28 9.96
C THR A 432 -4.93 12.82 10.09
N ALA A 433 -6.02 13.52 10.40
CA ALA A 433 -6.05 14.97 10.59
C ALA A 433 -5.75 15.45 12.04
N GLN A 434 -5.98 14.63 13.07
CA GLN A 434 -5.78 15.06 14.47
C GLN A 434 -4.32 15.06 14.93
N ASN A 435 -3.46 14.28 14.27
CA ASN A 435 -2.00 14.34 14.50
C ASN A 435 -1.32 15.57 13.86
N ILE A 436 -2.07 16.42 13.14
CA ILE A 436 -1.57 17.60 12.42
C ILE A 436 -1.80 18.91 13.22
N GLY A 437 -2.72 18.92 14.20
CA GLY A 437 -3.05 20.11 14.98
C GLY A 437 -1.93 20.61 15.91
N SER A 438 -0.92 19.79 16.20
CA SER A 438 0.21 20.13 17.08
C SER A 438 1.50 20.49 16.32
N SER A 439 1.54 20.36 14.99
CA SER A 439 2.70 20.67 14.16
C SER A 439 2.56 21.95 13.32
N LEU A 440 1.46 22.70 13.46
CA LEU A 440 1.19 23.91 12.67
C LEU A 440 1.87 25.19 13.20
N SER A 441 2.99 25.04 13.92
CA SER A 441 3.82 26.16 14.39
C SER A 441 5.31 25.82 14.30
N SER A 442 5.81 25.47 13.11
CA SER A 442 7.23 25.67 12.76
C SER A 442 7.50 25.42 11.26
N SER A 443 7.37 26.47 10.47
CA SER A 443 7.83 26.55 9.08
C SER A 443 9.34 26.33 8.98
N SER A 444 9.78 25.27 8.30
CA SER A 444 11.12 25.19 7.71
C SER A 444 11.15 24.22 6.52
N ASN A 445 11.93 24.55 5.48
CA ASN A 445 12.12 23.78 4.23
C ASN A 445 12.96 22.51 4.43
N VAL A 446 12.94 21.95 5.64
CA VAL A 446 13.86 20.93 6.10
C VAL A 446 13.05 19.69 6.46
N GLU A 447 13.17 18.63 5.66
CA GLU A 447 12.60 17.33 6.04
C GLU A 447 13.50 16.72 7.13
N GLY A 448 12.97 16.54 8.34
CA GLY A 448 13.71 16.07 9.50
C GLY A 448 13.27 14.66 9.92
N LYS A 449 14.16 13.67 9.90
CA LYS A 449 13.92 12.33 10.47
C LYS A 449 14.81 12.09 11.69
N ASN A 450 14.23 11.62 12.78
CA ASN A 450 14.96 11.23 13.99
C ASN A 450 15.22 9.72 13.97
N TYR A 451 16.44 9.32 14.32
CA TYR A 451 16.84 7.93 14.46
C TYR A 451 17.39 7.70 15.87
N HIS A 452 16.99 6.57 16.46
CA HIS A 452 17.54 6.06 17.72
C HIS A 452 18.31 4.79 17.40
N SER A 453 19.62 4.84 17.55
CA SER A 453 20.52 3.73 17.20
C SER A 453 21.25 3.22 18.42
N SER A 454 21.34 1.90 18.59
CA SER A 454 22.17 1.33 19.65
C SER A 454 23.65 1.58 19.35
N MET A 455 24.40 1.89 20.40
CA MET A 455 25.85 2.05 20.36
C MET A 455 26.48 0.98 21.24
N VAL A 456 27.54 0.36 20.74
CA VAL A 456 28.31 -0.65 21.48
C VAL A 456 29.79 -0.30 21.41
N GLY A 457 30.51 -0.59 22.49
CA GLY A 457 31.92 -0.24 22.55
C GLY A 457 32.67 -0.87 23.71
N VAL A 458 33.91 -0.41 23.86
CA VAL A 458 34.88 -0.89 24.84
C VAL A 458 35.55 0.29 25.52
N ASN A 459 35.88 0.13 26.80
CA ASN A 459 36.66 1.11 27.54
C ASN A 459 37.78 0.45 28.34
N PHE A 460 38.82 1.23 28.61
CA PHE A 460 39.97 0.87 29.42
C PHE A 460 40.28 2.01 30.38
N LYS A 461 40.54 1.68 31.65
CA LYS A 461 40.93 2.62 32.70
C LYS A 461 42.24 2.17 33.35
N LEU A 462 43.07 3.14 33.69
CA LEU A 462 44.28 2.96 34.48
C LEU A 462 44.34 4.08 35.51
N GLY A 463 44.51 3.75 36.79
CA GLY A 463 44.53 4.76 37.84
C GLY A 463 45.02 4.24 39.18
N TYR A 464 44.80 5.07 40.20
CA TYR A 464 45.10 4.74 41.59
C TYR A 464 43.85 4.95 42.44
N GLN A 465 43.64 4.08 43.41
CA GLN A 465 42.59 4.22 44.41
C GLN A 465 43.22 4.38 45.79
N GLN A 466 42.71 5.33 46.55
CA GLN A 466 43.13 5.66 47.91
C GLN A 466 41.92 5.64 48.84
N TYR A 467 41.95 4.80 49.86
CA TYR A 467 40.95 4.71 50.91
C TYR A 467 41.40 5.51 52.13
N PHE A 468 40.51 6.37 52.63
CA PHE A 468 40.75 7.12 53.86
C PHE A 468 40.38 6.30 55.10
N ASN A 469 39.47 5.35 54.93
CA ASN A 469 39.04 4.36 55.92
C ASN A 469 38.37 3.18 55.22
N ASP A 470 37.84 2.23 55.99
CA ASP A 470 37.17 1.04 55.45
C ASP A 470 35.98 1.35 54.53
N PHE A 471 35.32 2.50 54.68
CA PHE A 471 34.09 2.81 53.96
C PHE A 471 34.29 3.83 52.84
N LEU A 472 35.25 4.73 52.96
CA LEU A 472 35.38 5.89 52.07
C LEU A 472 36.73 5.90 51.37
N GLY A 473 36.71 6.02 50.05
CA GLY A 473 37.89 6.19 49.23
C GLY A 473 37.68 7.12 48.04
N LEU A 474 38.77 7.42 47.35
CA LEU A 474 38.80 8.23 46.14
C LEU A 474 39.66 7.50 45.11
N SER A 475 39.20 7.45 43.87
CA SER A 475 40.00 6.94 42.75
C SER A 475 40.15 8.00 41.68
N TYR A 476 41.31 8.03 41.04
CA TYR A 476 41.62 8.93 39.96
C TYR A 476 42.34 8.16 38.85
N TYR A 477 41.90 8.34 37.62
CA TYR A 477 42.27 7.47 36.50
C TYR A 477 42.26 8.17 35.15
N GLY A 478 43.06 7.66 34.23
CA GLY A 478 42.90 7.90 32.80
C GLY A 478 41.94 6.88 32.19
N ILE A 479 41.18 7.30 31.17
CA ILE A 479 40.24 6.46 30.44
C ILE A 479 40.40 6.62 28.93
N VAL A 480 40.37 5.49 28.23
CA VAL A 480 40.28 5.39 26.77
C VAL A 480 39.03 4.60 26.43
N LYS A 481 38.20 5.10 25.52
CA LYS A 481 36.99 4.39 25.08
C LYS A 481 36.82 4.43 23.56
N TYR A 482 36.24 3.38 23.00
CA TYR A 482 35.90 3.30 21.58
C TYR A 482 34.49 2.76 21.42
N ASN A 483 33.65 3.52 20.71
CA ASN A 483 32.25 3.17 20.46
C ASN A 483 31.91 3.15 18.97
N TYR A 484 30.96 2.29 18.61
CA TYR A 484 30.49 2.09 17.25
C TYR A 484 28.96 2.04 17.21
N SER A 485 28.37 2.70 16.20
CA SER A 485 26.94 2.64 15.92
C SER A 485 26.65 2.72 14.41
N LYS A 486 25.52 2.14 14.00
CA LYS A 486 25.01 2.19 12.62
C LYS A 486 23.64 2.87 12.63
N ILE A 487 23.50 3.97 11.86
CA ILE A 487 22.29 4.80 11.85
C ILE A 487 21.20 4.20 10.95
N ASN A 488 21.53 3.85 9.70
CA ASN A 488 20.63 3.19 8.75
C ASN A 488 21.43 2.36 7.72
N SER A 489 20.75 1.50 6.97
CA SER A 489 21.25 0.71 5.83
C SER A 489 21.92 1.54 4.74
N GLU A 490 21.46 2.78 4.50
CA GLU A 490 21.94 3.63 3.40
C GLU A 490 22.92 4.75 3.84
N ILE A 491 22.85 5.24 5.09
CA ILE A 491 23.34 6.60 5.45
C ILE A 491 24.37 6.59 6.62
N SER A 492 25.24 5.58 6.68
CA SER A 492 26.58 5.65 7.33
C SER A 492 26.77 5.11 8.76
N LYS A 493 28.04 4.84 9.06
CA LYS A 493 28.60 4.31 10.31
C LYS A 493 29.19 5.46 11.15
N VAL A 494 28.96 5.43 12.46
CA VAL A 494 29.56 6.35 13.43
C VAL A 494 30.61 5.61 14.25
N GLN A 495 31.81 6.18 14.33
CA GLN A 495 32.88 5.72 15.21
C GLN A 495 33.24 6.84 16.17
N GLN A 496 33.31 6.54 17.47
CA GLN A 496 33.71 7.50 18.51
C GLN A 496 34.95 6.98 19.23
N LEU A 497 35.98 7.80 19.35
CA LEU A 497 37.16 7.55 20.17
C LEU A 497 37.24 8.61 21.27
N GLY A 498 37.13 8.19 22.53
CA GLY A 498 37.20 9.07 23.70
C GLY A 498 38.48 8.87 24.48
N LEU A 499 39.10 9.98 24.90
CA LEU A 499 40.27 10.01 25.79
C LEU A 499 39.99 10.99 26.92
N GLY A 500 40.30 10.62 28.16
CA GLY A 500 40.01 11.51 29.27
C GLY A 500 40.57 11.10 30.62
N LEU A 501 40.16 11.85 31.64
CA LEU A 501 40.51 11.65 33.04
C LEU A 501 39.25 11.62 33.89
N GLY A 502 39.25 10.83 34.96
CA GLY A 502 38.11 10.72 35.87
C GLY A 502 38.52 10.66 37.32
N VAL A 503 37.61 11.07 38.19
CA VAL A 503 37.72 10.95 39.65
C VAL A 503 36.41 10.37 40.17
N ASP A 504 36.48 9.25 40.89
CA ASP A 504 35.32 8.61 41.52
C ASP A 504 35.48 8.60 43.05
N LEU A 505 34.46 9.08 43.77
CA LEU A 505 34.26 8.83 45.19
C LEU A 505 33.75 7.39 45.37
N LEU A 506 34.43 6.62 46.22
CA LEU A 506 34.12 5.23 46.52
C LEU A 506 33.49 5.15 47.90
N VAL A 507 32.33 4.50 47.98
CA VAL A 507 31.63 4.24 49.24
C VAL A 507 31.38 2.74 49.36
N ASP A 508 32.24 2.06 50.11
CA ASP A 508 32.13 0.63 50.40
C ASP A 508 31.11 0.42 51.53
N LEU A 509 30.10 -0.40 51.27
CA LEU A 509 29.03 -0.73 52.22
C LEU A 509 29.37 -1.97 53.06
N PHE A 510 30.07 -2.93 52.44
CA PHE A 510 30.50 -4.17 53.09
C PHE A 510 31.98 -4.39 52.82
N ASN A 511 32.73 -4.73 53.86
CA ASN A 511 34.13 -5.11 53.76
C ASN A 511 34.39 -6.38 54.57
N SER A 512 35.24 -7.25 54.06
CA SER A 512 35.72 -8.45 54.76
C SER A 512 37.22 -8.59 54.55
N TYR A 513 37.91 -9.00 55.60
CA TYR A 513 39.36 -9.11 55.64
C TYR A 513 39.77 -10.52 56.08
N ALA A 514 40.83 -11.05 55.48
CA ALA A 514 41.46 -12.30 55.90
C ALA A 514 42.90 -12.00 56.30
N HIS A 515 43.23 -12.14 57.59
CA HIS A 515 44.59 -11.94 58.12
C HIS A 515 45.17 -10.54 57.76
N ASN A 516 44.36 -9.49 57.90
CA ASN A 516 44.65 -8.10 57.52
C ASN A 516 44.74 -7.81 56.02
N ASP A 517 44.47 -8.78 55.15
CA ASP A 517 44.37 -8.56 53.70
C ASP A 517 42.90 -8.38 53.24
N PRO A 518 42.61 -7.48 52.28
CA PRO A 518 41.27 -7.34 51.71
C PRO A 518 40.79 -8.63 51.06
N LEU A 519 39.67 -9.19 51.54
CA LEU A 519 39.05 -10.38 50.97
C LEU A 519 37.87 -10.00 50.05
N ASN A 520 36.93 -9.21 50.56
CA ASN A 520 35.77 -8.75 49.80
C ASN A 520 35.49 -7.28 50.11
N SER A 521 35.15 -6.48 49.10
CA SER A 521 34.40 -5.23 49.32
C SER A 521 33.27 -5.09 48.31
N PHE A 522 32.14 -4.56 48.77
CA PHE A 522 31.01 -4.19 47.91
C PHE A 522 30.59 -2.77 48.24
N GLY A 523 30.44 -1.95 47.22
CA GLY A 523 30.18 -0.53 47.37
C GLY A 523 29.53 0.10 46.17
N VAL A 524 29.30 1.40 46.31
CA VAL A 524 28.87 2.29 45.23
C VAL A 524 29.98 3.26 44.90
N PHE A 525 29.99 3.77 43.67
CA PHE A 525 30.85 4.88 43.30
C PHE A 525 30.05 5.98 42.64
N VAL A 526 30.49 7.22 42.82
CA VAL A 526 29.98 8.40 42.11
C VAL A 526 31.17 9.26 41.71
N GLY A 527 31.26 9.64 40.44
CA GLY A 527 32.41 10.33 39.91
C GLY A 527 32.14 11.23 38.72
N LEU A 528 33.12 12.05 38.39
CA LEU A 528 33.11 12.95 37.24
C LEU A 528 34.24 12.58 36.29
N ARG A 529 33.98 12.59 34.98
CA ARG A 529 34.96 12.28 33.93
C ARG A 529 35.01 13.39 32.90
N GLY A 530 36.17 14.00 32.71
CA GLY A 530 36.42 14.89 31.58
C GLY A 530 36.85 14.07 30.37
N LEU A 531 36.07 14.09 29.27
CA LEU A 531 36.32 13.31 28.07
C LEU A 531 36.50 14.20 26.85
N TYR A 532 37.51 13.92 26.03
CA TYR A 532 37.68 14.44 24.69
C TYR A 532 37.32 13.35 23.68
N ASN A 533 36.21 13.54 22.97
CA ASN A 533 35.61 12.56 22.06
C ASN A 533 35.80 12.97 20.60
N GLY A 534 36.43 12.13 19.79
CA GLY A 534 36.52 12.28 18.33
C GLY A 534 35.52 11.38 17.63
N TYR A 535 34.61 11.96 16.86
CA TYR A 535 33.59 11.27 16.07
C TYR A 535 33.97 11.27 14.59
N LYS A 536 33.95 10.09 13.98
CA LYS A 536 34.15 9.89 12.54
C LYS A 536 32.86 9.42 11.89
N LEU A 537 32.35 10.21 10.95
CA LEU A 537 31.14 9.95 10.17
C LEU A 537 31.33 10.55 8.76
N LEU A 538 30.96 9.84 7.70
CA LEU A 538 31.04 10.33 6.32
C LEU A 538 32.43 10.92 5.94
N ASN A 539 33.50 10.27 6.38
CA ASN A 539 34.90 10.72 6.23
C ASN A 539 35.24 12.08 6.86
N GLN A 540 34.32 12.70 7.60
CA GLN A 540 34.58 13.89 8.40
C GLN A 540 34.85 13.50 9.85
N THR A 541 35.76 14.23 10.50
CA THR A 541 36.07 14.07 11.92
C THR A 541 35.59 15.30 12.69
N LYS A 542 34.84 15.09 13.76
CA LYS A 542 34.34 16.15 14.66
C LYS A 542 34.73 15.81 16.07
N ASN A 543 35.32 16.76 16.79
CA ASN A 543 35.76 16.55 18.15
C ASN A 543 34.86 17.33 19.11
N THR A 544 34.53 16.73 20.25
CA THR A 544 33.80 17.36 21.35
C THR A 544 34.52 17.13 22.66
N GLY A 545 34.32 18.02 23.62
CA GLY A 545 34.74 17.82 25.01
C GLY A 545 33.50 17.74 25.88
N ASN A 546 33.39 16.73 26.73
CA ASN A 546 32.26 16.55 27.63
C ASN A 546 32.72 16.33 29.07
N LEU A 547 31.81 16.59 30.01
CA LEU A 547 31.92 16.21 31.41
C LEU A 547 30.85 15.16 31.68
N ASP A 548 31.25 13.93 31.97
CA ASP A 548 30.31 12.84 32.28
C ASP A 548 30.17 12.67 33.80
N LEU A 549 28.94 12.50 34.27
CA LEU A 549 28.65 11.95 35.59
C LEU A 549 28.63 10.43 35.50
N ALA A 550 29.44 9.76 36.32
CA ALA A 550 29.48 8.32 36.42
C ALA A 550 28.98 7.85 37.79
N SER A 551 28.17 6.79 37.80
CA SER A 551 27.72 6.18 39.06
C SER A 551 27.46 4.69 38.87
N GLY A 552 27.63 3.89 39.92
CA GLY A 552 27.39 2.46 39.83
C GLY A 552 27.81 1.68 41.07
N LEU A 553 27.91 0.37 40.88
CA LEU A 553 28.32 -0.61 41.87
C LEU A 553 29.76 -1.05 41.61
N ASN A 554 30.54 -1.16 42.68
CA ASN A 554 31.86 -1.79 42.67
C ASN A 554 31.86 -3.01 43.58
N TYR A 555 32.43 -4.10 43.09
CA TYR A 555 32.70 -5.30 43.88
C TYR A 555 34.17 -5.70 43.71
N ARG A 556 34.86 -5.89 44.83
CA ARG A 556 36.25 -6.37 44.86
C ARG A 556 36.30 -7.72 45.58
N TYR A 557 36.93 -8.70 44.95
CA TYR A 557 37.33 -9.97 45.57
C TYR A 557 38.85 -10.07 45.51
N LYS A 558 39.52 -10.00 46.66
CA LYS A 558 40.99 -9.90 46.75
C LYS A 558 41.52 -8.78 45.85
N HIS A 559 42.18 -9.11 44.74
CA HIS A 559 42.67 -8.14 43.77
C HIS A 559 41.72 -7.92 42.59
N SER A 560 40.78 -8.85 42.33
CA SER A 560 39.82 -8.74 41.24
C SER A 560 38.77 -7.68 41.56
N LYS A 561 38.52 -6.77 40.61
CA LYS A 561 37.55 -5.68 40.74
C LYS A 561 36.54 -5.75 39.60
N TYR A 562 35.27 -5.55 39.93
CA TYR A 562 34.15 -5.54 39.01
C TYR A 562 33.36 -4.25 39.20
N SER A 563 33.08 -3.55 38.11
CA SER A 563 32.40 -2.26 38.14
C SER A 563 31.24 -2.28 37.15
N LEU A 564 30.01 -2.11 37.63
CA LEU A 564 28.80 -1.99 36.80
C LEU A 564 28.20 -0.61 37.02
N GLY A 565 28.09 0.21 35.98
CA GLY A 565 27.60 1.57 36.16
C GLY A 565 27.05 2.23 34.91
N VAL A 566 26.61 3.46 35.12
CA VAL A 566 26.11 4.37 34.09
C VAL A 566 27.04 5.58 33.96
N SER A 567 27.17 6.11 32.75
CA SER A 567 27.91 7.33 32.41
C SER A 567 26.96 8.26 31.66
N ILE A 568 26.73 9.45 32.21
CA ILE A 568 25.77 10.44 31.72
C ILE A 568 26.53 11.69 31.28
N PRO A 569 26.58 12.02 29.99
CA PRO A 569 27.20 13.25 29.51
C PRO A 569 26.39 14.47 29.97
N LEU A 570 27.03 15.40 30.67
CA LEU A 570 26.36 16.56 31.27
C LEU A 570 26.25 17.75 30.31
N ILE A 571 27.13 17.84 29.31
CA ILE A 571 27.11 18.92 28.32
C ILE A 571 26.39 18.45 27.06
N GLN A 572 25.40 19.23 26.62
CA GLN A 572 24.65 18.93 25.41
C GLN A 572 25.36 19.46 24.16
N HIS A 573 25.67 18.57 23.23
CA HIS A 573 26.28 18.90 21.94
C HIS A 573 25.45 18.41 20.77
N ASN A 574 25.33 19.25 19.75
CA ASN A 574 24.76 18.92 18.46
C ASN A 574 25.88 18.87 17.42
N ILE A 575 26.38 17.68 17.13
CA ILE A 575 27.48 17.47 16.19
C ILE A 575 26.90 17.40 14.79
N LYS A 576 27.09 18.48 14.03
CA LYS A 576 26.57 18.60 12.66
C LYS A 576 27.59 18.15 11.62
N VAL A 577 27.16 17.26 10.72
CA VAL A 577 27.92 16.80 9.56
C VAL A 577 27.07 17.00 8.32
N SER A 578 27.48 17.91 7.45
CA SER A 578 26.77 18.19 6.20
C SER A 578 27.43 17.48 5.03
N PHE A 579 26.62 16.99 4.10
CA PHE A 579 27.04 16.36 2.85
C PHE A 579 26.03 16.70 1.76
N SER A 580 26.47 16.69 0.51
CA SER A 580 25.66 17.20 -0.59
C SER A 580 25.54 16.15 -1.69
N ASN A 581 24.33 15.94 -2.20
CA ASN A 581 24.04 15.15 -3.40
C ASN A 581 23.58 16.08 -4.54
N GLU A 582 23.27 15.56 -5.74
CA GLU A 582 22.88 16.38 -6.90
C GLU A 582 21.75 17.38 -6.59
N ASN A 583 20.72 16.96 -5.86
CA ASN A 583 19.52 17.77 -5.61
C ASN A 583 19.37 18.31 -4.17
N TYR A 584 20.15 17.79 -3.21
CA TYR A 584 19.95 18.04 -1.77
C TYR A 584 21.25 18.41 -1.04
N GLN A 585 21.15 19.31 -0.08
CA GLN A 585 22.07 19.50 1.05
C GLN A 585 21.50 18.72 2.23
N ASN A 586 22.20 17.67 2.65
CA ASN A 586 21.81 16.87 3.80
C ASN A 586 22.69 17.22 4.99
N THR A 587 22.12 17.27 6.18
CA THR A 587 22.83 17.46 7.44
C THR A 587 22.43 16.37 8.43
N ILE A 588 23.40 15.63 8.95
CA ILE A 588 23.21 14.74 10.09
C ILE A 588 23.64 15.46 11.35
N ILE A 589 22.76 15.49 12.33
CA ILE A 589 23.00 16.03 13.67
C ILE A 589 23.05 14.86 14.64
N LEU A 590 24.22 14.56 15.20
CA LEU A 590 24.33 13.64 16.33
C LEU A 590 24.08 14.44 17.62
N LYS A 591 23.17 13.96 18.47
CA LYS A 591 22.90 14.58 19.76
C LYS A 591 23.65 13.82 20.84
N GLU A 592 24.44 14.54 21.61
CA GLU A 592 25.12 14.08 22.81
C GLU A 592 24.57 14.88 23.99
N GLY A 593 24.20 14.24 25.10
CA GLY A 593 23.71 14.93 26.29
C GLY A 593 23.05 14.02 27.31
N VAL A 594 22.40 14.63 28.31
CA VAL A 594 21.84 13.95 29.51
C VAL A 594 20.74 12.93 29.20
N SER A 595 20.09 13.03 28.04
CA SER A 595 19.09 12.06 27.56
C SER A 595 19.71 10.76 27.03
N HIS A 596 21.04 10.67 26.95
CA HIS A 596 21.78 9.59 26.30
C HIS A 596 22.89 9.10 27.21
N PHE A 597 22.59 8.11 28.05
CA PHE A 597 23.56 7.51 28.96
C PHE A 597 24.15 6.21 28.39
N ASN A 598 25.38 5.90 28.79
CA ASN A 598 26.02 4.62 28.52
C ASN A 598 25.97 3.76 29.78
N VAL A 599 25.67 2.48 29.63
CA VAL A 599 25.84 1.46 30.66
C VAL A 599 27.16 0.75 30.38
N PHE A 600 28.00 0.55 31.39
CA PHE A 600 29.27 -0.14 31.26
C PHE A 600 29.43 -1.24 32.31
N PHE A 601 30.11 -2.31 31.91
CA PHE A 601 30.59 -3.35 32.78
C PHE A 601 32.09 -3.54 32.60
N ASN A 602 32.85 -3.37 33.67
CA ASN A 602 34.30 -3.46 33.69
C ASN A 602 34.76 -4.56 34.64
N TYR A 603 35.82 -5.25 34.22
CA TYR A 603 36.62 -6.10 35.06
C TYR A 603 38.02 -5.52 35.18
N GLY A 604 38.62 -5.64 36.36
CA GLY A 604 39.93 -5.09 36.65
C GLY A 604 40.70 -5.82 37.73
N TRP A 605 41.90 -5.33 37.95
CA TRP A 605 42.84 -5.82 38.95
C TRP A 605 43.43 -4.64 39.72
N VAL A 606 43.47 -4.74 41.05
CA VAL A 606 44.11 -3.79 41.96
C VAL A 606 45.41 -4.41 42.47
N PHE A 607 46.53 -3.74 42.25
CA PHE A 607 47.88 -4.19 42.62
C PHE A 607 48.27 -3.74 44.03
#